data_AF-A0A2V9W6S0-F1
#
_entry.id   AF-A0A2V9W6S0-F1
#
_cell.length_a   1.000
_cell.length_b   1.000
_cell.length_c   1.000
_cell.angle_alpha   90.00
_cell.angle_beta   90.00
_cell.angle_gamma   90.00
#
_symmetry.space_group_name_H-M   'P 1'
#
loop_
_entity.id
_entity.type
_entity.pdbx_description
1 polymer ?
#
loop_
_entity_poly.entity_id
_entity_poly.type
_entity_poly.pdbx_seq_one_letter_code
_entity_poly.pdbx_strand_id
1 'polypeptide(L)'
;MGFRLPALGFRLPDRNRAAIPLIQFLCHSRGSLFEIETQLALAEQLGFSKPEDCNALQRETARIGQMINGLIRSVRPAASAA
;
A
#
# COMPACT_ATOMS: atom_id res chain seq x y z
N MET A 1 -6.22 0.00 25.28
CA MET A 1 -5.76 -0.34 26.64
C MET A 1 -4.30 -0.73 26.55
N GLY A 2 -3.38 0.12 27.04
CA GLY A 2 -1.94 -0.12 26.95
C GLY A 2 -1.46 -1.12 28.00
N PHE A 3 -0.63 -2.09 27.58
CA PHE A 3 0.06 -3.03 28.46
C PHE A 3 1.04 -2.28 29.38
N ARG A 4 0.99 -2.55 30.69
CA ARG A 4 1.90 -1.99 31.69
C ARG A 4 2.80 -3.11 32.21
N LEU A 5 4.09 -3.10 31.86
CA LEU A 5 5.10 -3.94 32.51
C LEU A 5 5.73 -3.14 33.68
N PRO A 6 5.72 -3.67 34.92
CA PRO A 6 6.33 -3.01 36.06
C PRO A 6 7.78 -3.45 36.20
N ALA A 7 8.74 -2.73 35.60
CA ALA A 7 10.16 -2.82 36.00
C ALA A 7 11.04 -1.71 35.43
N LEU A 8 10.73 -1.19 34.25
CA LEU A 8 11.45 -0.06 33.64
C LEU A 8 10.41 0.89 33.09
N GLY A 9 10.46 2.18 33.42
CA GLY A 9 9.52 3.22 32.95
C GLY A 9 9.51 3.47 31.43
N PHE A 10 9.96 2.51 30.63
CA PHE A 10 9.99 2.56 29.18
C PHE A 10 8.66 2.07 28.61
N ARG A 11 7.88 3.00 28.04
CA ARG A 11 6.66 2.69 27.29
C ARG A 11 7.08 2.25 25.89
N LEU A 12 6.92 0.97 25.57
CA LEU A 12 7.05 0.51 24.17
C LEU A 12 6.10 1.32 23.28
N PRO A 13 6.52 1.72 22.07
CA PRO A 13 5.65 2.45 21.16
C PRO A 13 4.37 1.64 20.92
N ASP A 14 3.22 2.30 21.08
CA ASP A 14 1.93 1.67 20.83
C ASP A 14 1.92 1.14 19.40
N ARG A 15 1.54 -0.13 19.19
CA ARG A 15 1.49 -0.78 17.87
C ARG A 15 0.74 0.08 16.85
N ASN A 16 -0.22 0.86 17.34
CA ASN A 16 -1.03 1.78 16.56
C ASN A 16 -0.25 2.98 15.99
N ARG A 17 0.83 3.44 16.64
CA ARG A 17 1.63 4.59 16.20
C ARG A 17 2.45 4.31 14.94
N ALA A 18 2.97 3.09 14.79
CA ALA A 18 3.75 2.71 13.60
C ALA A 18 2.86 2.35 12.40
N ALA A 19 1.61 1.93 12.65
CA ALA A 19 0.66 1.60 11.59
C ALA A 19 0.25 2.83 10.76
N ILE A 20 0.13 4.00 11.38
CA ILE A 20 -0.32 5.23 10.69
C ILE A 20 0.67 5.67 9.58
N PRO A 21 1.98 5.86 9.85
CA PRO A 21 2.95 6.19 8.81
C PRO A 21 3.04 5.13 7.71
N LEU A 22 2.94 3.85 8.07
CA LEU A 22 2.96 2.76 7.09
C LEU A 22 1.74 2.79 6.17
N ILE A 23 0.54 3.03 6.70
CA ILE A 23 -0.68 3.19 5.88
C ILE A 23 -0.53 4.38 4.95
N GLN A 24 0.00 5.50 5.44
CA GLN A 24 0.24 6.68 4.60
C GLN A 24 1.21 6.38 3.46
N PHE A 25 2.32 5.69 3.76
CA PHE A 25 3.28 5.25 2.74
C PHE A 25 2.62 4.33 1.70
N LEU A 26 1.86 3.32 2.14
CA LEU A 26 1.18 2.39 1.24
C LEU A 26 0.12 3.09 0.36
N CYS A 27 -0.59 4.09 0.91
CA CYS A 27 -1.51 4.92 0.13
C CYS A 27 -0.77 5.73 -0.95
N HIS A 28 0.40 6.29 -0.63
CA HIS A 28 1.23 6.97 -1.62
C HIS A 28 1.72 6.01 -2.71
N SER A 29 2.26 4.85 -2.33
CA SER A 29 2.68 3.82 -3.29
C SER A 29 1.55 3.37 -4.21
N ARG A 30 0.32 3.25 -3.69
CA ARG A 30 -0.86 2.94 -4.52
C ARG A 30 -1.19 4.07 -5.51
N GLY A 31 -1.04 5.32 -5.10
CA GLY A 31 -1.19 6.48 -5.99
C GLY A 31 -0.18 6.44 -7.13
N SER A 32 1.09 6.20 -6.82
CA SER A 32 2.15 6.04 -7.84
C SER A 32 1.88 4.87 -8.78
N LEU A 33 1.33 3.76 -8.27
CA LEU A 33 0.93 2.63 -9.10
C LEU A 33 -0.17 3.00 -10.11
N PHE A 34 -1.20 3.75 -9.69
CA PHE A 34 -2.24 4.25 -10.60
C PHE A 34 -1.69 5.19 -11.67
N GLU A 35 -0.68 5.99 -11.32
CA GLU A 35 0.00 6.85 -12.29
C GLU A 35 0.74 6.01 -13.35
N ILE A 36 1.44 4.96 -12.95
CA ILE A 36 2.10 4.02 -13.87
C ILE A 36 1.08 3.34 -14.79
N GLU A 37 -0.05 2.86 -14.24
CA GLU A 37 -1.11 2.25 -15.04
C GLU A 37 -1.69 3.21 -16.08
N THR A 38 -1.86 4.47 -15.70
CA THR A 38 -2.28 5.54 -16.61
C THR A 38 -1.24 5.77 -17.72
N GLN A 39 0.04 5.89 -17.37
CA GLN A 39 1.12 6.09 -18.32
C GLN A 39 1.26 4.90 -19.29
N LEU A 40 1.04 3.67 -18.79
CA LEU A 40 1.09 2.46 -19.60
C LEU A 40 -0.03 2.40 -20.63
N ALA A 41 -1.25 2.79 -20.24
CA ALA A 41 -2.38 2.91 -21.16
C ALA A 41 -2.11 3.96 -22.25
N LEU A 42 -1.55 5.11 -21.89
CA LEU A 42 -1.18 6.15 -22.85
C LEU A 42 -0.04 5.71 -23.77
N ALA A 43 0.97 5.02 -23.25
CA ALA A 43 2.09 4.53 -24.04
C ALA A 43 1.64 3.51 -25.10
N GLU A 44 0.68 2.64 -24.77
CA GLU A 44 0.05 1.74 -25.73
C GLU A 44 -0.72 2.52 -26.81
N GLN A 45 -1.57 3.47 -26.41
CA GLN A 45 -2.40 4.27 -27.32
C GLN A 45 -1.59 5.14 -28.28
N LEU A 46 -0.45 5.67 -27.83
CA LEU A 46 0.43 6.52 -28.62
C LEU A 46 1.47 5.71 -29.43
N GLY A 47 1.47 4.39 -29.33
CA GLY A 47 2.42 3.53 -30.05
C GLY A 47 3.86 3.60 -29.53
N PHE A 48 4.07 4.06 -28.29
CA PHE A 48 5.39 4.09 -27.64
C PHE A 48 5.82 2.72 -27.10
N SER A 49 4.89 1.77 -26.97
CA SER A 49 5.16 0.41 -26.52
C SER A 49 4.24 -0.58 -27.24
N LYS A 50 4.69 -1.82 -27.39
CA LYS A 50 3.89 -2.87 -28.03
C LYS A 50 2.77 -3.33 -27.10
N PRO A 51 1.60 -3.76 -27.64
CA PRO A 51 0.51 -4.28 -26.82
C PRO A 51 0.93 -5.46 -25.92
N GLU A 52 1.80 -6.34 -26.41
CA GLU A 52 2.30 -7.50 -25.65
C GLU A 52 3.11 -7.10 -24.41
N ASP A 53 3.97 -6.09 -24.53
CA ASP A 53 4.76 -5.53 -23.44
C ASP A 53 3.85 -4.78 -22.44
N CYS A 54 2.90 -3.99 -22.96
CA CYS A 54 1.90 -3.30 -22.13
C CYS A 54 1.04 -4.28 -21.33
N ASN A 55 0.55 -5.35 -21.96
CA ASN A 55 -0.22 -6.39 -21.28
C ASN A 55 0.59 -7.11 -20.19
N ALA A 56 1.88 -7.36 -20.42
CA ALA A 56 2.74 -7.95 -19.41
C ALA A 56 2.90 -7.03 -18.19
N LEU A 57 3.15 -5.74 -18.42
CA LEU A 57 3.27 -4.74 -17.37
C LEU A 57 1.94 -4.51 -16.63
N GLN A 58 0.80 -4.43 -17.32
CA GLN A 58 -0.54 -4.29 -16.70
C GLN A 58 -0.86 -5.45 -15.75
N ARG A 59 -0.48 -6.69 -16.11
CA ARG A 59 -0.63 -7.84 -15.21
C ARG A 59 0.20 -7.69 -13.95
N GLU A 60 1.41 -7.15 -14.08
CA GLU A 60 2.29 -6.94 -12.92
C GLU A 60 1.79 -5.81 -12.03
N THR A 61 1.37 -4.67 -12.59
CA THR A 61 0.79 -3.59 -11.80
C THR A 61 -0.47 -4.05 -11.07
N ALA A 62 -1.32 -4.85 -11.72
CA ALA A 62 -2.50 -5.44 -11.07
C ALA A 62 -2.13 -6.32 -9.87
N ARG A 63 -1.10 -7.17 -9.98
CA ARG A 63 -0.59 -7.98 -8.86
C ARG A 63 -0.08 -7.11 -7.72
N ILE A 64 0.74 -6.10 -8.02
CA ILE A 64 1.27 -5.18 -7.02
C ILE A 64 0.13 -4.42 -6.32
N GLY A 65 -0.88 -3.99 -7.07
CA GLY A 65 -2.06 -3.31 -6.53
C GLY A 65 -2.83 -4.19 -5.55
N GLN A 66 -3.01 -5.47 -5.85
CA GLN A 66 -3.61 -6.44 -4.93
C GLN A 66 -2.78 -6.59 -3.65
N MET A 67 -1.45 -6.68 -3.76
CA MET A 67 -0.56 -6.76 -2.59
C MET A 67 -0.64 -5.52 -1.71
N ILE A 68 -0.59 -4.32 -2.30
CA ILE A 68 -0.70 -3.05 -1.56
C ILE A 68 -2.06 -2.97 -0.87
N ASN A 69 -3.15 -3.32 -1.56
CA ASN A 69 -4.49 -3.34 -0.97
C ASN A 69 -4.60 -4.33 0.20
N GLY A 70 -4.03 -5.52 0.06
CA GLY A 70 -3.94 -6.51 1.13
C GLY A 70 -3.15 -5.99 2.34
N LEU A 71 -2.00 -5.37 2.10
CA LEU A 71 -1.17 -4.79 3.15
C LEU A 71 -1.92 -3.68 3.89
N ILE A 72 -2.51 -2.71 3.19
CA ILE A 72 -3.32 -1.63 3.79
C ILE A 72 -4.41 -2.23 4.69
N ARG A 73 -5.12 -3.26 4.23
CA ARG A 73 -6.17 -3.92 5.01
C ARG A 73 -5.61 -4.64 6.24
N SER A 74 -4.44 -5.27 6.14
CA SER A 74 -3.81 -6.01 7.24
C SER A 74 -3.27 -5.12 8.36
N VAL A 75 -2.82 -3.90 8.03
CA VAL A 75 -2.21 -2.98 8.99
C VAL A 75 -3.19 -1.94 9.52
N ARG A 76 -4.33 -1.76 8.86
CA ARG A 76 -5.39 -0.86 9.34
C ARG A 76 -5.88 -1.39 10.70
N PRO A 77 -5.92 -0.54 11.75
CA PRO A 77 -6.48 -0.96 13.03
C PRO A 77 -7.92 -1.39 12.81
N ALA A 78 -8.34 -2.49 13.44
CA ALA A 78 -9.76 -2.82 13.47
C ALA A 78 -10.51 -1.59 14.00
N ALA A 79 -11.50 -1.10 13.25
CA ALA A 79 -12.42 -0.11 13.79
C ALA A 79 -12.96 -0.72 15.09
N SER A 80 -12.72 -0.07 16.22
CA SER A 80 -13.35 -0.49 17.47
C SER A 80 -14.84 -0.55 17.18
N ALA A 81 -15.42 -1.76 17.22
CA ALA A 81 -16.86 -1.92 17.19
C ALA A 81 -17.41 -1.02 18.31
N ALA A 82 -18.13 0.02 17.91
CA ALA A 82 -18.86 0.92 18.78
C ALA A 82 -20.30 0.43 18.87
#